data_AF-A0A6A3VIA4-F1
#
_entry.id   AF-A0A6A3VIA4-F1
#
_cell.length_a   1.000
_cell.length_b   1.000
_cell.length_c   1.000
_cell.angle_alpha   90.00
_cell.angle_beta   90.00
_cell.angle_gamma   90.00
#
_symmetry.space_group_name_H-M   'P 1'
#
loop_
_entity.id
_entity.type
_entity.pdbx_description
1 polymer ?
#
loop_
_entity_poly.entity_id
_entity_poly.type
_entity_poly.pdbx_seq_one_letter_code
_entity_poly.pdbx_strand_id
1 'polypeptide(L)'
;MLEFTDREQLRELLEGEKTASAAGWIFESNSHEILRQGCELRVTSLPDGDIAQVEENTILITRSKRTDEFDADALSPSLVTSGPYHKPTAKKWESIDSFYLPKMNSDKLVPDRTAAKWNKDTDGPLILFQMTILKSHPVNASELVYVLSKLDFLERLEHVKLVFVVPKKLVGKFKRQTIVLVTAVGTDSVREIRGIGRATSALLSEFGIRTINDLETEINLRDNVKKQKTTNNTKVPTLKDADPERWDQIVRLWEQHELTVKYGEKVAAIAQYVGWWTA
;
A
#
# COMPACT_ATOMS: atom_id res chain seq x y z
N MET A 1 -20.21 20.03 -11.59
CA MET A 1 -20.16 19.38 -10.26
C MET A 1 -21.59 18.97 -9.96
N LEU A 2 -21.95 17.69 -10.06
CA LEU A 2 -23.32 17.23 -9.84
C LEU A 2 -23.68 17.30 -8.35
N GLU A 3 -24.88 17.80 -8.05
CA GLU A 3 -25.41 17.90 -6.69
C GLU A 3 -25.63 16.51 -6.07
N PHE A 4 -25.65 16.44 -4.74
CA PHE A 4 -25.69 15.17 -3.99
C PHE A 4 -26.90 14.30 -4.35
N THR A 5 -28.07 14.92 -4.57
CA THR A 5 -29.30 14.28 -5.01
C THR A 5 -29.23 13.70 -6.42
N ASP A 6 -28.53 14.37 -7.34
CA ASP A 6 -28.36 13.89 -8.71
C ASP A 6 -27.46 12.64 -8.75
N ARG A 7 -26.53 12.51 -7.79
CA ARG A 7 -25.64 11.35 -7.67
C ARG A 7 -26.36 10.11 -7.14
N GLU A 8 -27.28 10.29 -6.19
CA GLU A 8 -28.11 9.17 -5.69
C GLU A 8 -29.09 8.66 -6.76
N GLN A 9 -29.67 9.57 -7.56
CA GLN A 9 -30.49 9.17 -8.72
C GLN A 9 -29.66 8.46 -9.80
N LEU A 10 -28.42 8.90 -10.05
CA LEU A 10 -27.50 8.20 -10.95
C LEU A 10 -27.14 6.81 -10.42
N ARG A 11 -27.06 6.66 -9.09
CA ARG A 11 -26.76 5.39 -8.42
C ARG A 11 -27.89 4.38 -8.60
N GLU A 12 -29.15 4.80 -8.43
CA GLU A 12 -30.33 3.95 -8.67
C GLU A 12 -30.46 3.53 -10.14
N LEU A 13 -30.15 4.43 -11.08
CA LEU A 13 -30.15 4.14 -12.53
C LEU A 13 -29.07 3.13 -12.94
N LEU A 14 -28.02 2.98 -12.14
CA LEU A 14 -26.89 2.10 -12.40
C LEU A 14 -26.93 0.81 -11.56
N GLU A 15 -28.07 0.35 -11.05
CA GLU A 15 -28.17 -0.96 -10.36
C GLU A 15 -28.47 -2.16 -11.30
N GLY A 16 -28.45 -1.99 -12.64
CA GLY A 16 -28.62 -3.07 -13.62
C GLY A 16 -27.37 -3.94 -13.88
N GLU A 17 -27.51 -5.21 -14.30
CA GLU A 17 -26.45 -6.24 -14.37
C GLU A 17 -25.13 -5.94 -15.15
N LYS A 18 -24.96 -4.77 -15.78
CA LYS A 18 -23.70 -4.32 -16.42
C LYS A 18 -22.90 -3.28 -15.62
N THR A 19 -23.25 -3.03 -14.36
CA THR A 19 -22.86 -1.80 -13.65
C THR A 19 -21.99 -1.97 -12.41
N ALA A 20 -21.58 -3.20 -12.05
CA ALA A 20 -20.79 -3.42 -10.82
C ALA A 20 -19.49 -2.58 -10.78
N SER A 21 -18.84 -2.37 -11.93
CA SER A 21 -17.67 -1.48 -12.06
C SER A 21 -18.03 0.00 -11.82
N ALA A 22 -19.16 0.47 -12.38
CA ALA A 22 -19.63 1.83 -12.19
C ALA A 22 -20.10 2.09 -10.73
N ALA A 23 -20.82 1.15 -10.14
CA ALA A 23 -21.25 1.22 -8.74
C ALA A 23 -20.05 1.21 -7.78
N GLY A 24 -19.04 0.40 -8.07
CA GLY A 24 -17.77 0.39 -7.33
C GLY A 24 -17.06 1.74 -7.41
N TRP A 25 -16.93 2.28 -8.63
CA TRP A 25 -16.30 3.59 -8.85
C TRP A 25 -17.05 4.75 -8.17
N ILE A 26 -18.39 4.76 -8.24
CA ILE A 26 -19.23 5.76 -7.56
C ILE A 26 -19.04 5.66 -6.04
N PHE A 27 -19.06 4.43 -5.51
CA PHE A 27 -18.86 4.21 -4.08
C PHE A 27 -17.48 4.68 -3.64
N GLU A 28 -16.40 4.30 -4.33
CA GLU A 28 -15.04 4.73 -4.05
C GLU A 28 -14.92 6.26 -4.08
N SER A 29 -15.44 6.90 -5.14
CA SER A 29 -15.42 8.37 -5.29
C SER A 29 -16.17 9.08 -4.16
N ASN A 30 -17.35 8.60 -3.79
CA ASN A 30 -18.12 9.16 -2.68
C ASN A 30 -17.42 8.93 -1.34
N SER A 31 -16.79 7.77 -1.15
CA SER A 31 -16.04 7.44 0.06
C SER A 31 -14.88 8.41 0.29
N HIS A 32 -14.09 8.69 -0.76
CA HIS A 32 -13.02 9.68 -0.71
C HIS A 32 -13.55 11.06 -0.29
N GLU A 33 -14.68 11.49 -0.85
CA GLU A 33 -15.25 12.80 -0.54
C GLU A 33 -15.76 12.89 0.90
N ILE A 34 -16.43 11.85 1.41
CA ILE A 34 -16.92 11.79 2.79
C ILE A 34 -15.76 11.81 3.78
N LEU A 35 -14.73 10.99 3.55
CA LEU A 35 -13.53 10.98 4.39
C LEU A 35 -12.82 12.33 4.36
N ARG A 36 -12.69 12.96 3.18
CA ARG A 36 -12.09 14.30 3.04
C ARG A 36 -12.86 15.39 3.78
N GLN A 37 -14.19 15.35 3.73
CA GLN A 37 -15.07 16.30 4.42
C GLN A 37 -15.05 16.13 5.95
N GLY A 38 -14.43 15.07 6.45
CA GLY A 38 -14.40 14.71 7.86
C GLY A 38 -15.67 13.98 8.27
N CYS A 39 -15.50 12.88 8.98
CA CYS A 39 -16.62 12.04 9.39
C CYS A 39 -16.27 11.21 10.63
N GLU A 40 -17.31 10.68 11.26
CA GLU A 40 -17.19 9.60 12.25
C GLU A 40 -17.30 8.26 11.50
N LEU A 41 -16.15 7.64 11.24
CA LEU A 41 -16.12 6.33 10.60
C LEU A 41 -16.27 5.26 11.67
N ARG A 42 -17.42 4.58 11.70
CA ARG A 42 -17.60 3.40 12.53
C ARG A 42 -16.80 2.26 11.95
N VAL A 43 -16.12 1.52 12.81
CA VAL A 43 -15.31 0.38 12.42
C VAL A 43 -15.55 -0.80 13.33
N THR A 44 -15.49 -1.99 12.76
CA THR A 44 -15.57 -3.25 13.50
C THR A 44 -14.32 -4.08 13.19
N SER A 45 -13.67 -4.63 14.21
CA SER A 45 -12.49 -5.49 13.99
C SER A 45 -12.85 -6.74 13.20
N LEU A 46 -11.91 -7.18 12.35
CA LEU A 46 -12.00 -8.42 11.58
C LEU A 46 -10.99 -9.42 12.17
N PRO A 47 -11.39 -10.18 13.20
CA PRO A 47 -10.50 -11.11 13.90
C PRO A 47 -9.99 -12.21 12.98
N ASP A 48 -8.84 -12.76 13.36
CA ASP A 48 -8.31 -13.97 12.75
C ASP A 48 -8.92 -15.20 13.46
N GLY A 49 -9.88 -15.85 12.80
CA GLY A 49 -10.65 -16.97 13.34
C GLY A 49 -11.92 -16.56 14.11
N ASP A 50 -12.73 -17.57 14.46
CA ASP A 50 -14.10 -17.39 14.97
C ASP A 50 -14.18 -17.12 16.49
N ILE A 51 -13.05 -17.17 17.21
CA ILE A 51 -13.02 -17.13 18.69
C ILE A 51 -12.65 -15.74 19.22
N ALA A 52 -11.96 -14.92 18.43
CA ALA A 52 -11.52 -13.59 18.88
C ALA A 52 -12.68 -12.59 18.92
N GLN A 53 -12.67 -11.74 19.95
CA GLN A 53 -13.73 -10.76 20.16
C GLN A 53 -13.78 -9.71 19.04
N VAL A 54 -15.00 -9.43 18.60
CA VAL A 54 -15.29 -8.38 17.65
C VAL A 54 -15.47 -7.07 18.41
N GLU A 55 -14.62 -6.09 18.13
CA GLU A 55 -14.62 -4.78 18.76
C GLU A 55 -15.20 -3.74 17.80
N GLU A 56 -16.20 -2.99 18.25
CA GLU A 56 -16.69 -1.80 17.54
C GLU A 56 -16.00 -0.57 18.10
N ASN A 57 -15.48 0.27 17.20
CA ASN A 57 -14.80 1.52 17.51
C ASN A 57 -15.23 2.61 16.53
N THR A 58 -14.87 3.85 16.82
CA THR A 58 -15.07 4.98 15.92
C THR A 58 -13.74 5.66 15.62
N ILE A 59 -13.47 5.89 14.34
CA ILE A 59 -12.33 6.66 13.88
C ILE A 59 -12.83 8.05 13.47
N LEU A 60 -12.33 9.08 14.14
CA LEU A 60 -12.63 10.48 13.80
C LEU A 60 -11.70 10.95 12.68
N ILE A 61 -12.27 11.19 11.50
CA ILE A 61 -11.56 11.76 10.36
C ILE A 61 -11.75 13.27 10.39
N THR A 62 -10.63 14.00 10.46
CA THR A 62 -10.66 15.46 10.49
C THR A 62 -10.95 16.02 9.11
N ARG A 63 -11.84 17.00 9.03
CA ARG A 63 -12.12 17.71 7.79
C ARG A 63 -10.87 18.39 7.23
N SER A 64 -10.63 18.18 5.95
CA SER A 64 -9.58 18.87 5.19
C SER A 64 -10.17 19.95 4.29
N LYS A 65 -9.59 21.16 4.32
CA LYS A 65 -10.06 22.30 3.48
C LYS A 65 -9.69 22.12 2.01
N ARG A 66 -8.55 21.51 1.73
CA ARG A 66 -8.05 21.20 0.39
C ARG A 66 -8.01 19.69 0.22
N THR A 67 -8.09 19.26 -1.03
CA THR A 67 -7.81 17.87 -1.37
C THR A 67 -6.31 17.64 -1.20
N ASP A 68 -5.95 16.67 -0.36
CA ASP A 68 -4.56 16.25 -0.17
C ASP A 68 -4.29 15.06 -1.10
N GLU A 69 -3.83 15.40 -2.30
CA GLU A 69 -3.55 14.47 -3.39
C GLU A 69 -2.04 14.38 -3.60
N PHE A 70 -1.52 13.17 -3.79
CA PHE A 70 -0.09 12.93 -4.02
C PHE A 70 0.16 11.98 -5.19
N ASP A 71 1.33 12.09 -5.82
CA ASP A 71 1.79 11.06 -6.76
C ASP A 71 2.32 9.85 -6.00
N ALA A 72 1.75 8.68 -6.25
CA ALA A 72 2.12 7.42 -5.63
C ALA A 72 3.60 7.02 -5.88
N ASP A 73 4.23 7.49 -6.97
CA ASP A 73 5.67 7.23 -7.19
C ASP A 73 6.56 8.15 -6.36
N ALA A 74 6.06 9.32 -5.98
CA ALA A 74 6.76 10.29 -5.15
C ALA A 74 6.54 10.07 -3.65
N LEU A 75 5.75 9.05 -3.26
CA LEU A 75 5.40 8.78 -1.87
C LEU A 75 6.64 8.76 -0.98
N SER A 76 6.59 9.57 0.07
CA SER A 76 7.66 9.71 1.05
C SER A 76 7.07 10.18 2.39
N PRO A 77 7.81 10.05 3.50
CA PRO A 77 7.26 10.38 4.81
C PRO A 77 6.91 11.87 4.97
N SER A 78 7.56 12.74 4.19
CA SER A 78 7.35 14.19 4.22
C SER A 78 6.08 14.64 3.50
N LEU A 79 5.55 13.83 2.58
CA LEU A 79 4.33 14.14 1.84
C LEU A 79 3.07 13.90 2.67
N VAL A 80 3.15 13.00 3.65
CA VAL A 80 1.98 12.60 4.44
C VAL A 80 2.06 13.24 5.82
N THR A 81 1.07 14.07 6.15
CA THR A 81 1.00 14.79 7.42
C THR A 81 -0.22 14.41 8.25
N SER A 82 -0.17 14.57 9.57
CA SER A 82 -1.32 14.27 10.43
C SER A 82 -2.45 15.28 10.30
N GLY A 83 -3.68 14.77 10.18
CA GLY A 83 -4.92 15.55 10.10
C GLY A 83 -5.63 15.55 8.75
N PRO A 84 -4.98 15.84 7.61
CA PRO A 84 -5.63 15.71 6.31
C PRO A 84 -5.80 14.24 5.90
N TYR A 85 -6.79 14.01 5.04
CA TYR A 85 -7.05 12.74 4.38
C TYR A 85 -6.28 12.69 3.06
N HIS A 86 -5.46 11.65 2.87
CA HIS A 86 -4.50 11.54 1.77
C HIS A 86 -4.97 10.53 0.74
N LYS A 87 -5.06 10.93 -0.53
CA LYS A 87 -5.36 9.98 -1.61
C LYS A 87 -4.36 10.14 -2.77
N PRO A 88 -3.98 9.06 -3.46
CA PRO A 88 -3.15 9.17 -4.64
C PRO A 88 -3.94 9.83 -5.79
N THR A 89 -3.25 10.57 -6.66
CA THR A 89 -3.84 11.19 -7.87
C THR A 89 -4.29 10.16 -8.91
N ALA A 90 -3.63 8.99 -8.93
CA ALA A 90 -3.96 7.88 -9.80
C ALA A 90 -3.96 6.57 -9.02
N LYS A 91 -4.91 5.67 -9.35
CA LYS A 91 -4.99 4.34 -8.76
C LYS A 91 -3.80 3.50 -9.24
N LYS A 92 -2.79 3.34 -8.38
CA LYS A 92 -1.60 2.50 -8.64
C LYS A 92 -1.57 1.21 -7.84
N TRP A 93 -2.29 1.17 -6.72
CA TRP A 93 -2.38 0.00 -5.85
C TRP A 93 -3.80 -0.54 -5.90
N GLU A 94 -3.93 -1.86 -6.00
CA GLU A 94 -5.22 -2.53 -6.00
C GLU A 94 -5.76 -2.73 -4.58
N SER A 95 -4.87 -2.72 -3.59
CA SER A 95 -5.15 -3.08 -2.20
C SER A 95 -5.19 -1.89 -1.24
N ILE A 96 -4.86 -0.69 -1.74
CA ILE A 96 -4.90 0.53 -0.94
C ILE A 96 -5.32 1.71 -1.80
N ASP A 97 -6.43 2.33 -1.43
CA ASP A 97 -6.97 3.49 -2.15
C ASP A 97 -6.56 4.82 -1.49
N SER A 98 -6.23 4.83 -0.20
CA SER A 98 -5.88 6.07 0.52
C SER A 98 -5.33 5.84 1.93
N PHE A 99 -4.86 6.92 2.57
CA PHE A 99 -4.27 6.90 3.90
C PHE A 99 -4.81 8.02 4.80
N TYR A 100 -4.69 7.82 6.11
CA TYR A 100 -4.94 8.85 7.11
C TYR A 100 -4.04 8.66 8.33
N LEU A 101 -3.41 9.75 8.77
CA LEU A 101 -2.77 9.86 10.08
C LEU A 101 -3.64 10.77 10.95
N PRO A 102 -4.28 10.25 12.01
CA PRO A 102 -5.13 11.04 12.88
C PRO A 102 -4.38 12.22 13.47
N LYS A 103 -5.02 13.39 13.52
CA LYS A 103 -4.51 14.51 14.31
C LYS A 103 -4.78 14.23 15.79
N MET A 104 -3.74 14.08 16.61
CA MET A 104 -3.95 14.03 18.06
C MET A 104 -4.45 15.39 18.56
N ASN A 105 -5.45 15.34 19.44
CA ASN A 105 -5.79 16.43 20.34
C ASN A 105 -4.79 16.40 21.51
N SER A 106 -3.50 16.60 21.25
CA SER A 106 -2.51 16.73 22.32
C SER A 106 -2.22 18.22 22.56
N ASP A 107 -2.23 18.63 23.82
CA ASP A 107 -1.73 19.93 24.25
C ASP A 107 -0.22 20.12 23.95
N LYS A 108 0.48 19.01 23.68
CA LYS A 108 1.86 19.01 23.19
C LYS A 108 1.90 19.50 21.74
N LEU A 109 2.65 20.57 21.53
CA LEU A 109 2.97 21.08 20.20
C LEU A 109 3.86 20.04 19.50
N VAL A 110 3.29 19.28 18.55
CA VAL A 110 4.10 18.42 17.66
C VAL A 110 4.65 19.33 16.55
N PRO A 111 5.95 19.66 16.55
CA PRO A 111 6.51 20.68 15.65
C PRO A 111 6.54 20.20 14.19
N ASP A 112 6.62 18.89 13.99
CA ASP A 112 6.71 18.26 12.67
C ASP A 112 5.72 17.09 12.59
N ARG A 113 4.75 17.22 11.70
CA ARG A 113 3.60 16.31 11.57
C ARG A 113 3.78 15.26 10.47
N THR A 114 4.97 15.14 9.90
CA THR A 114 5.28 14.14 8.88
C THR A 114 5.14 12.72 9.42
N ALA A 115 4.83 11.75 8.55
CA ALA A 115 4.59 10.36 8.93
C ALA A 115 5.73 9.77 9.80
N ALA A 116 6.99 10.04 9.41
CA ALA A 116 8.18 9.53 10.11
C ALA A 116 8.31 10.01 11.57
N LYS A 117 7.92 11.25 11.86
CA LYS A 117 8.00 11.81 13.22
C LYS A 117 6.71 11.64 14.01
N TRP A 118 5.56 11.79 13.34
CA TRP A 118 4.25 11.54 13.94
C TRP A 118 4.18 10.16 14.59
N ASN A 119 4.65 9.14 13.85
CA ASN A 119 4.73 7.80 14.39
C ASN A 119 5.61 7.76 15.65
N LYS A 120 6.86 8.23 15.56
CA LYS A 120 7.87 8.17 16.64
C LYS A 120 7.44 8.90 17.92
N ASP A 121 6.74 10.02 17.79
CA ASP A 121 6.50 10.92 18.92
C ASP A 121 5.16 10.70 19.62
N THR A 122 4.18 10.06 18.95
CA THR A 122 2.80 10.01 19.45
C THR A 122 2.17 8.63 19.49
N ASP A 123 2.83 7.56 19.05
CA ASP A 123 2.24 6.20 18.94
C ASP A 123 0.92 6.18 18.13
N GLY A 124 0.70 7.19 17.28
CA GLY A 124 -0.53 7.37 16.53
C GLY A 124 -0.64 6.38 15.37
N PRO A 125 -1.82 5.81 15.09
CA PRO A 125 -1.93 4.79 14.07
C PRO A 125 -1.85 5.37 12.65
N LEU A 126 -1.26 4.63 11.73
CA LEU A 126 -1.45 4.83 10.29
C LEU A 126 -2.67 4.02 9.86
N ILE A 127 -3.66 4.68 9.26
CA ILE A 127 -4.85 4.03 8.75
C ILE A 127 -4.75 3.97 7.23
N LEU A 128 -4.74 2.75 6.69
CA LEU A 128 -4.83 2.46 5.27
C LEU A 128 -6.28 2.13 4.94
N PHE A 129 -6.83 2.70 3.87
CA PHE A 129 -8.19 2.41 3.43
C PHE A 129 -8.20 1.63 2.12
N GLN A 130 -9.07 0.62 2.07
CA GLN A 130 -9.50 -0.04 0.85
C GLN A 130 -11.02 0.13 0.73
N MET A 131 -11.47 0.81 -0.31
CA MET A 131 -12.88 0.95 -0.64
C MET A 131 -13.31 -0.25 -1.48
N THR A 132 -14.40 -0.91 -1.09
CA THR A 132 -14.92 -2.00 -1.91
C THR A 132 -16.42 -2.21 -1.70
N ILE A 133 -17.09 -2.63 -2.78
CA ILE A 133 -18.47 -3.12 -2.74
C ILE A 133 -18.54 -4.65 -2.81
N LEU A 134 -17.38 -5.33 -2.84
CA LEU A 134 -17.26 -6.77 -2.83
C LEU A 134 -17.17 -7.27 -1.38
N LYS A 135 -17.53 -8.53 -1.15
CA LYS A 135 -17.39 -9.17 0.18
C LYS A 135 -15.98 -9.70 0.44
N SER A 136 -15.23 -9.91 -0.63
CA SER A 136 -13.85 -10.37 -0.57
C SER A 136 -13.01 -9.57 -1.54
N HIS A 137 -11.84 -9.17 -1.08
CA HIS A 137 -10.84 -8.41 -1.80
C HIS A 137 -9.46 -8.91 -1.36
N PRO A 138 -8.76 -9.72 -2.18
CA PRO A 138 -7.42 -10.16 -1.83
C PRO A 138 -6.50 -8.94 -1.71
N VAL A 139 -5.71 -8.90 -0.65
CA VAL A 139 -4.79 -7.79 -0.38
C VAL A 139 -3.38 -8.21 -0.75
N ASN A 140 -2.73 -7.43 -1.59
CA ASN A 140 -1.38 -7.73 -2.05
C ASN A 140 -0.33 -7.28 -1.02
N ALA A 141 0.42 -8.23 -0.43
CA ALA A 141 1.45 -7.91 0.54
C ALA A 141 2.54 -6.98 -0.02
N SER A 142 2.86 -7.09 -1.32
CA SER A 142 3.86 -6.23 -1.96
C SER A 142 3.47 -4.76 -1.94
N GLU A 143 2.17 -4.45 -2.05
CA GLU A 143 1.66 -3.07 -2.04
C GLU A 143 1.66 -2.49 -0.62
N LEU A 144 1.26 -3.30 0.36
CA LEU A 144 1.39 -2.93 1.77
C LEU A 144 2.86 -2.65 2.13
N VAL A 145 3.76 -3.57 1.81
CA VAL A 145 5.20 -3.41 2.10
C VAL A 145 5.76 -2.18 1.40
N TYR A 146 5.40 -1.94 0.14
CA TYR A 146 5.83 -0.75 -0.61
C TYR A 146 5.38 0.54 0.09
N VAL A 147 4.09 0.68 0.38
CA VAL A 147 3.58 1.90 1.04
C VAL A 147 4.20 2.09 2.42
N LEU A 148 4.27 1.02 3.21
CA LEU A 148 4.80 1.09 4.58
C LEU A 148 6.31 1.34 4.61
N SER A 149 7.07 0.90 3.60
CA SER A 149 8.49 1.24 3.48
C SER A 149 8.66 2.73 3.15
N LYS A 150 7.85 3.25 2.23
CA LYS A 150 7.89 4.68 1.83
C LYS A 150 7.46 5.63 2.94
N LEU A 151 6.69 5.16 3.92
CA LEU A 151 6.22 5.97 5.04
C LEU A 151 7.00 5.75 6.35
N ASP A 152 8.02 4.89 6.34
CA ASP A 152 8.78 4.47 7.53
C ASP A 152 7.94 3.78 8.63
N PHE A 153 7.04 2.87 8.23
CA PHE A 153 6.17 2.10 9.13
C PHE A 153 6.47 0.59 9.20
N LEU A 154 7.43 0.06 8.41
CA LEU A 154 7.72 -1.39 8.39
C LEU A 154 8.16 -1.99 9.74
N GLU A 155 8.76 -1.18 10.61
CA GLU A 155 9.19 -1.61 11.96
C GLU A 155 8.12 -1.38 13.04
N ARG A 156 6.95 -0.86 12.67
CA ARG A 156 5.88 -0.45 13.61
C ARG A 156 4.49 -0.86 13.12
N LEU A 157 4.41 -2.09 12.63
CA LEU A 157 3.20 -2.64 12.01
C LEU A 157 2.02 -2.75 12.98
N GLU A 158 2.29 -2.83 14.28
CA GLU A 158 1.29 -2.78 15.35
C GLU A 158 0.52 -1.45 15.42
N HIS A 159 1.08 -0.37 14.86
CA HIS A 159 0.41 0.92 14.72
C HIS A 159 -0.31 1.07 13.36
N VAL A 160 -0.26 0.07 12.48
CA VAL A 160 -0.92 0.12 11.18
C VAL A 160 -2.30 -0.55 11.28
N LYS A 161 -3.32 0.09 10.71
CA LYS A 161 -4.68 -0.44 10.60
C LYS A 161 -5.10 -0.47 9.14
N LEU A 162 -5.56 -1.62 8.67
CA LEU A 162 -6.17 -1.76 7.35
C LEU A 162 -7.69 -1.74 7.49
N VAL A 163 -8.34 -0.72 6.93
CA VAL A 163 -9.78 -0.50 7.05
C VAL A 163 -10.45 -0.68 5.69
N PHE A 164 -11.31 -1.69 5.58
CA PHE A 164 -12.15 -1.91 4.42
C PHE A 164 -13.42 -1.09 4.53
N VAL A 165 -13.50 -0.03 3.73
CA VAL A 165 -14.67 0.84 3.66
C VAL A 165 -15.70 0.17 2.74
N VAL A 166 -16.87 -0.16 3.28
CA VAL A 166 -17.90 -0.91 2.55
C VAL A 166 -19.29 -0.30 2.73
N PRO A 167 -20.24 -0.54 1.81
CA PRO A 167 -21.64 -0.23 2.04
C PRO A 167 -22.16 -0.88 3.32
N LYS A 168 -22.96 -0.15 4.12
CA LYS A 168 -23.52 -0.61 5.39
C LYS A 168 -24.15 -2.02 5.32
N LYS A 169 -24.81 -2.34 4.21
CA LYS A 169 -25.43 -3.66 3.95
C LYS A 169 -24.44 -4.84 3.92
N LEU A 170 -23.14 -4.59 3.81
CA LEU A 170 -22.08 -5.60 3.78
C LEU A 170 -21.36 -5.79 5.11
N VAL A 171 -21.46 -4.87 6.05
CA VAL A 171 -20.68 -4.87 7.31
C VAL A 171 -20.77 -6.20 8.05
N GLY A 172 -21.98 -6.70 8.33
CA GLY A 172 -22.16 -7.99 9.02
C GLY A 172 -21.85 -9.25 8.19
N LYS A 173 -21.46 -9.09 6.91
CA LYS A 173 -21.10 -10.18 5.99
C LYS A 173 -19.62 -10.13 5.59
N PHE A 174 -18.92 -9.06 5.94
CA PHE A 174 -17.53 -8.84 5.58
C PHE A 174 -16.64 -9.57 6.59
N LYS A 175 -15.62 -10.26 6.08
CA LYS A 175 -14.70 -11.06 6.90
C LYS A 175 -13.28 -10.55 6.74
N ARG A 176 -12.37 -11.05 7.58
CA ARG A 176 -10.92 -10.84 7.42
C ARG A 176 -10.51 -11.26 6.01
N GLN A 177 -9.76 -10.40 5.34
CA GLN A 177 -9.30 -10.60 3.98
C GLN A 177 -7.94 -11.29 3.98
N THR A 178 -7.74 -12.22 3.05
CA THR A 178 -6.46 -12.88 2.85
C THR A 178 -5.44 -11.88 2.30
N ILE A 179 -4.28 -11.83 2.94
CA ILE A 179 -3.11 -11.11 2.42
C ILE A 179 -2.28 -12.10 1.59
N VAL A 180 -2.16 -11.83 0.30
CA VAL A 180 -1.43 -12.66 -0.67
C VAL A 180 0.05 -12.36 -0.55
N LEU A 181 0.81 -13.36 -0.10
CA LEU A 181 2.26 -13.29 0.12
C LEU A 181 3.04 -13.48 -1.18
N VAL A 182 4.25 -12.92 -1.22
CA VAL A 182 5.25 -13.27 -2.24
C VAL A 182 6.07 -14.44 -1.71
N THR A 183 6.07 -15.55 -2.43
CA THR A 183 6.76 -16.79 -2.03
C THR A 183 7.98 -17.10 -2.88
N ALA A 184 8.18 -16.39 -3.99
CA ALA A 184 9.25 -16.69 -4.94
C ALA A 184 10.62 -16.29 -4.40
N VAL A 185 11.54 -17.25 -4.29
CA VAL A 185 12.89 -17.09 -3.72
C VAL A 185 13.90 -18.04 -4.36
N GLY A 186 15.19 -17.82 -4.12
CA GLY A 186 16.24 -18.79 -4.47
C GLY A 186 16.28 -19.14 -5.96
N THR A 187 15.96 -20.39 -6.30
CA THR A 187 16.02 -20.90 -7.68
C THR A 187 14.84 -20.48 -8.55
N ASP A 188 13.84 -19.81 -7.99
CA ASP A 188 12.70 -19.30 -8.77
C ASP A 188 13.17 -18.29 -9.81
N SER A 189 12.39 -18.17 -10.90
CA SER A 189 12.73 -17.28 -11.99
C SER A 189 12.70 -15.81 -11.55
N VAL A 190 13.62 -14.98 -12.06
CA VAL A 190 13.57 -13.52 -11.89
C VAL A 190 12.26 -12.89 -12.40
N ARG A 191 11.50 -13.60 -13.25
CA ARG A 191 10.18 -13.15 -13.73
C ARG A 191 9.10 -13.12 -12.65
N GLU A 192 9.32 -13.84 -11.55
CA GLU A 192 8.41 -13.82 -10.41
C GLU A 192 8.54 -12.52 -9.60
N ILE A 193 9.61 -11.74 -9.81
CA ILE A 193 9.74 -10.39 -9.25
C ILE A 193 8.79 -9.44 -10.00
N ARG A 194 7.84 -8.85 -9.27
CA ARG A 194 6.89 -7.88 -9.83
C ARG A 194 7.65 -6.75 -10.54
N GLY A 195 7.29 -6.48 -11.80
CA GLY A 195 7.94 -5.49 -12.65
C GLY A 195 9.02 -6.04 -13.59
N ILE A 196 9.52 -7.27 -13.35
CA ILE A 196 10.43 -7.95 -14.29
C ILE A 196 9.61 -8.71 -15.33
N GLY A 197 9.30 -8.02 -16.42
CA GLY A 197 8.63 -8.60 -17.58
C GLY A 197 9.54 -9.51 -18.44
N ARG A 198 8.95 -10.10 -19.48
CA ARG A 198 9.64 -10.99 -20.43
C ARG A 198 10.91 -10.36 -21.01
N ALA A 199 10.85 -9.10 -21.44
CA ALA A 199 11.98 -8.40 -22.04
C ALA A 199 13.14 -8.21 -21.04
N THR A 200 12.84 -7.76 -19.83
CA THR A 200 13.85 -7.58 -18.77
C THR A 200 14.49 -8.92 -18.38
N SER A 201 13.69 -9.98 -18.26
CA SER A 201 14.20 -11.31 -17.94
C SER A 201 15.05 -11.91 -19.07
N ALA A 202 14.68 -11.67 -20.33
CA ALA A 202 15.50 -12.08 -21.47
C ALA A 202 16.85 -11.38 -21.46
N LEU A 203 16.86 -10.06 -21.25
CA LEU A 203 18.08 -9.27 -21.09
C LEU A 203 18.95 -9.79 -19.94
N LEU A 204 18.38 -10.02 -18.75
CA LEU A 204 19.10 -10.60 -17.61
C LEU A 204 19.71 -11.97 -17.95
N SER A 205 19.00 -12.78 -18.74
CA SER A 205 19.47 -14.10 -19.16
C SER A 205 20.68 -14.04 -20.10
N GLU A 206 20.83 -12.98 -20.91
CA GLU A 206 22.01 -12.75 -21.75
C GLU A 206 23.28 -12.54 -20.90
N PHE A 207 23.11 -12.03 -19.68
CA PHE A 207 24.18 -11.86 -18.68
C PHE A 207 24.25 -13.02 -17.68
N GLY A 208 23.57 -14.15 -17.95
CA GLY A 208 23.61 -15.34 -17.10
C GLY A 208 22.73 -15.28 -15.86
N ILE A 209 21.91 -14.23 -15.69
CA ILE A 209 21.04 -14.04 -14.52
C ILE A 209 19.65 -14.57 -14.86
N ARG A 210 19.28 -15.74 -14.33
CA ARG A 210 17.99 -16.40 -14.65
C ARG A 210 17.10 -16.58 -13.43
N THR A 211 17.72 -16.78 -12.28
CA THR A 211 17.05 -17.02 -11.01
C THR A 211 17.20 -15.84 -10.06
N ILE A 212 16.32 -15.80 -9.06
CA ILE A 212 16.37 -14.84 -7.97
C ILE A 212 17.74 -14.86 -7.27
N ASN A 213 18.29 -16.04 -7.00
CA ASN A 213 19.60 -16.21 -6.38
C ASN A 213 20.75 -15.69 -7.26
N ASP A 214 20.66 -15.85 -8.58
CA ASP A 214 21.65 -15.27 -9.50
C ASP A 214 21.65 -13.74 -9.40
N LEU A 215 20.45 -13.14 -9.35
CA LEU A 215 20.29 -11.69 -9.25
C LEU A 215 20.83 -11.16 -7.92
N GLU A 216 20.51 -11.82 -6.81
CA GLU A 216 21.04 -11.51 -5.49
C GLU A 216 22.58 -11.56 -5.47
N THR A 217 23.15 -12.64 -6.00
CA THR A 217 24.60 -12.84 -6.09
C THR A 217 25.26 -11.71 -6.87
N GLU A 218 24.69 -11.36 -8.03
CA GLU A 218 25.22 -10.30 -8.88
C GLU A 218 25.17 -8.92 -8.21
N ILE A 219 24.09 -8.61 -7.50
CA ILE A 219 23.95 -7.36 -6.75
C ILE A 219 24.98 -7.29 -5.61
N ASN A 220 25.10 -8.36 -4.82
CA ASN A 220 26.02 -8.45 -3.69
C ASN A 220 27.49 -8.36 -4.10
N LEU A 221 27.88 -9.02 -5.20
CA LEU A 221 29.23 -8.90 -5.76
C LEU A 221 29.58 -7.43 -6.05
N ARG A 222 28.62 -6.67 -6.59
CA ARG A 222 28.85 -5.28 -7.02
C ARG A 222 28.90 -4.29 -5.87
N ASP A 223 28.11 -4.49 -4.83
CA ASP A 223 28.18 -3.63 -3.65
C ASP A 223 29.44 -3.87 -2.83
N ASN A 224 29.99 -5.08 -2.86
CA ASN A 224 31.30 -5.38 -2.29
C ASN A 224 32.45 -4.81 -3.13
N VAL A 225 32.36 -4.83 -4.47
CA VAL A 225 33.35 -4.20 -5.36
C VAL A 225 33.40 -2.68 -5.21
N LYS A 226 32.28 -2.00 -4.87
CA LYS A 226 32.31 -0.56 -4.53
C LYS A 226 33.14 -0.24 -3.28
N LYS A 227 33.35 -1.21 -2.37
CA LYS A 227 34.11 -1.03 -1.12
C LYS A 227 35.60 -1.36 -1.24
N GLN A 228 36.04 -1.97 -2.34
CA GLN A 228 37.45 -2.27 -2.62
C GLN A 228 37.93 -1.53 -3.88
N LYS A 229 38.86 -0.57 -3.71
CA LYS A 229 39.53 0.09 -4.84
C LYS A 229 40.38 -0.92 -5.63
N THR A 230 39.90 -1.27 -6.83
CA THR A 230 40.62 -1.82 -8.01
C THR A 230 41.55 -3.02 -7.83
N THR A 231 41.35 -4.05 -8.67
CA THR A 231 42.46 -4.70 -9.41
C THR A 231 41.96 -5.35 -10.70
N ASN A 232 42.79 -5.24 -11.74
CA ASN A 232 42.61 -5.75 -13.09
C ASN A 232 42.24 -7.24 -13.12
N ASN A 233 41.17 -7.56 -13.84
CA ASN A 233 41.01 -8.81 -14.59
C ASN A 233 39.93 -8.59 -15.66
N THR A 234 40.07 -9.28 -16.79
CA THR A 234 39.22 -9.19 -17.99
C THR A 234 37.74 -9.16 -17.59
N LYS A 235 37.15 -7.97 -17.60
CA LYS A 235 35.79 -7.74 -17.10
C LYS A 235 34.83 -8.35 -18.11
N VAL A 236 34.15 -9.44 -17.74
CA VAL A 236 32.99 -9.91 -18.53
C VAL A 236 32.02 -8.72 -18.62
N PRO A 237 31.55 -8.33 -19.81
CA PRO A 237 30.59 -7.24 -19.94
C PRO A 237 29.35 -7.58 -19.14
N THR A 238 28.89 -6.62 -18.33
CA THR A 238 27.76 -6.85 -17.43
C THR A 238 26.64 -5.88 -17.71
N LEU A 239 25.41 -6.22 -17.29
CA LEU A 239 24.25 -5.39 -17.58
C LEU A 239 24.42 -3.97 -17.05
N LYS A 240 25.00 -3.79 -15.86
CA LYS A 240 25.27 -2.44 -15.33
C LYS A 240 26.27 -1.64 -16.16
N ASP A 241 27.27 -2.30 -16.74
CA ASP A 241 28.27 -1.62 -17.57
C ASP A 241 27.67 -1.27 -18.95
N ALA A 242 26.77 -2.10 -19.46
CA ALA A 242 26.10 -1.92 -20.75
C ALA A 242 24.91 -0.95 -20.70
N ASP A 243 24.13 -1.00 -19.61
CA ASP A 243 22.92 -0.21 -19.37
C ASP A 243 22.74 0.06 -17.86
N PRO A 244 23.41 1.11 -17.35
CA PRO A 244 23.36 1.47 -15.92
C PRO A 244 21.96 1.82 -15.43
N GLU A 245 21.17 2.52 -16.25
CA GLU A 245 19.81 2.95 -15.88
C GLU A 245 18.89 1.75 -15.71
N ARG A 246 18.97 0.80 -16.65
CA ARG A 246 18.19 -0.43 -16.56
C ARG A 246 18.61 -1.28 -15.37
N TRP A 247 19.91 -1.34 -15.09
CA TRP A 247 20.41 -2.03 -13.90
C TRP A 247 19.87 -1.40 -12.62
N ASP A 248 19.93 -0.09 -12.47
CA ASP A 248 19.41 0.61 -11.29
C ASP A 248 17.91 0.39 -11.10
N GLN A 249 17.14 0.33 -12.19
CA GLN A 249 15.73 -0.05 -12.14
C GLN A 249 15.55 -1.48 -11.59
N ILE A 250 16.34 -2.45 -12.07
CA ILE A 250 16.27 -3.85 -11.64
C ILE A 250 16.64 -3.99 -10.16
N VAL A 251 17.67 -3.27 -9.70
CA VAL A 251 18.07 -3.24 -8.29
C VAL A 251 16.92 -2.75 -7.41
N ARG A 252 16.23 -1.67 -7.79
CA ARG A 252 15.06 -1.19 -7.03
C ARG A 252 13.93 -2.21 -6.96
N LEU A 253 13.68 -2.96 -8.04
CA LEU A 253 12.68 -4.03 -8.06
C LEU A 253 13.11 -5.19 -7.15
N TRP A 254 14.39 -5.53 -7.14
CA TRP A 254 14.97 -6.54 -6.25
C TRP A 254 14.84 -6.14 -4.77
N GLU A 255 15.28 -4.93 -4.41
CA GLU A 255 15.19 -4.41 -3.04
C GLU A 255 13.73 -4.44 -2.53
N GLN A 256 12.78 -4.06 -3.38
CA GLN A 256 11.36 -4.13 -3.04
C GLN A 256 10.86 -5.57 -2.88
N HIS A 257 11.34 -6.50 -3.71
CA HIS A 257 11.03 -7.93 -3.60
C HIS A 257 11.56 -8.52 -2.29
N GLU A 258 12.82 -8.24 -1.96
CA GLU A 258 13.48 -8.69 -0.73
C GLU A 258 12.74 -8.18 0.51
N LEU A 259 12.39 -6.88 0.54
CA LEU A 259 11.54 -6.33 1.61
C LEU A 259 10.20 -7.06 1.70
N THR A 260 9.58 -7.36 0.56
CA THR A 260 8.27 -8.04 0.54
C THR A 260 8.37 -9.45 1.09
N VAL A 261 9.43 -10.19 0.76
CA VAL A 261 9.70 -11.53 1.33
C VAL A 261 9.95 -11.41 2.84
N LYS A 262 10.76 -10.43 3.27
CA LYS A 262 11.13 -10.25 4.68
C LYS A 262 9.97 -9.83 5.58
N TYR A 263 9.10 -8.93 5.12
CA TYR A 263 7.99 -8.38 5.91
C TYR A 263 6.63 -8.98 5.56
N GLY A 264 6.53 -9.83 4.53
CA GLY A 264 5.27 -10.38 4.02
C GLY A 264 4.40 -11.02 5.10
N GLU A 265 4.96 -11.94 5.88
CA GLU A 265 4.23 -12.59 6.98
C GLU A 265 3.85 -11.59 8.08
N LYS A 266 4.70 -10.60 8.35
CA LYS A 266 4.41 -9.57 9.36
C LYS A 266 3.27 -8.66 8.94
N VAL A 267 3.21 -8.26 7.65
CA VAL A 267 2.10 -7.44 7.15
C VAL A 267 0.80 -8.24 7.09
N ALA A 268 0.86 -9.56 6.93
CA ALA A 268 -0.33 -10.43 7.02
C ALA A 268 -1.02 -10.38 8.40
N ALA A 269 -0.25 -10.07 9.45
CA ALA A 269 -0.75 -9.93 10.82
C ALA A 269 -1.33 -8.54 11.13
N ILE A 270 -1.28 -7.58 10.21
CA ILE A 270 -1.86 -6.23 10.43
C ILE A 270 -3.33 -6.36 10.83
N ALA A 271 -3.73 -5.51 11.78
CA ALA A 271 -5.11 -5.43 12.24
C ALA A 271 -6.02 -4.97 11.10
N GLN A 272 -7.06 -5.75 10.82
CA GLN A 272 -8.04 -5.46 9.79
C GLN A 272 -9.36 -5.04 10.42
N TYR A 273 -10.05 -4.11 9.77
CA TYR A 273 -11.34 -3.60 10.21
C TYR A 273 -12.27 -3.45 9.02
N VAL A 274 -13.57 -3.58 9.23
CA VAL A 274 -14.60 -3.14 8.29
C VAL A 274 -15.16 -1.81 8.77
N GLY A 275 -15.20 -0.81 7.88
CA GLY A 275 -15.63 0.55 8.18
C GLY A 275 -16.85 0.98 7.38
N TRP A 276 -17.73 1.77 8.01
CA TRP A 276 -18.87 2.42 7.37
C TRP A 276 -19.24 3.72 8.10
N TRP A 277 -19.98 4.59 7.43
CA TRP A 277 -20.61 5.77 8.05
C TRP A 277 -22.13 5.62 8.03
N THR A 278 -22.78 6.32 8.95
CA THR A 278 -24.21 6.61 8.86
C THR A 278 -24.40 7.72 7.83
N ALA A 279 -25.00 7.38 6.70
CA ALA A 279 -25.60 8.35 5.79
C ALA A 279 -26.78 9.06 6.48
#